data_AF-A0A6N0ZFF9-F1
#
_entry.id   AF-A0A6N0ZFF9-F1
#
_cell.length_a   1.000
_cell.length_b   1.000
_cell.length_c   1.000
_cell.angle_alpha   90.00
_cell.angle_beta   90.00
_cell.angle_gamma   90.00
#
_symmetry.space_group_name_H-M   'P 1'
#
loop_
_entity.id
_entity.type
_entity.pdbx_description
1 polymer ?
#
loop_
_entity_poly.entity_id
_entity_poly.type
_entity_poly.pdbx_seq_one_letter_code
_entity_poly.pdbx_strand_id
1 'polypeptide(L)'
;MSQPLPPSTPALNRLRAASALIPIIESGLADSRISVERAALMAAFCEWAAENPPDDPEAARLAESVTDGLQRIRLMLAAVS
;
A
#
# COMPACT_ATOMS: atom_id res chain seq x y z
N MET A 1 20.60 -19.68 7.99
CA MET A 1 20.40 -18.94 9.25
C MET A 1 19.09 -18.20 9.13
N SER A 2 18.16 -18.38 10.06
CA SER A 2 16.88 -17.64 10.06
C SER A 2 17.19 -16.19 10.41
N GLN A 3 16.82 -15.26 9.53
CA GLN A 3 16.93 -13.84 9.83
C GLN A 3 16.02 -13.53 11.02
N PRO A 4 16.50 -12.80 12.05
CA PRO A 4 15.64 -12.39 13.15
C PRO A 4 14.45 -11.62 12.59
N LEU A 5 13.24 -11.95 13.05
CA LEU A 5 12.07 -11.16 12.71
C LEU A 5 12.34 -9.72 13.18
N PRO A 6 12.16 -8.70 12.32
CA PRO A 6 12.31 -7.33 12.73
C PRO A 6 11.37 -7.05 13.91
N PRO A 7 11.75 -6.16 14.84
CA PRO A 7 10.91 -5.80 15.96
C PRO A 7 9.54 -5.37 15.42
N SER A 8 8.48 -5.94 15.99
CA SER A 8 7.11 -5.67 15.61
C SER A 8 6.72 -4.26 16.05
N THR A 9 7.08 -3.25 15.26
CA THR A 9 6.51 -1.92 15.40
C THR A 9 5.21 -1.87 14.59
N PRO A 10 4.04 -1.65 15.23
CA PRO A 10 2.77 -1.67 14.53
C PRO A 10 2.73 -0.72 13.31
N ALA A 11 3.40 0.43 13.39
CA ALA A 11 3.49 1.39 12.29
C ALA A 11 4.23 0.85 11.07
N LEU A 12 5.41 0.24 11.27
CA LEU A 12 6.19 -0.32 10.15
C LEU A 12 5.48 -1.52 9.51
N ASN A 13 4.80 -2.34 10.33
CA ASN A 13 4.01 -3.46 9.81
C ASN A 13 2.82 -3.01 8.96
N ARG A 14 2.16 -1.89 9.32
CA ARG A 14 1.12 -1.28 8.48
C ARG A 14 1.69 -0.82 7.13
N LEU A 15 2.83 -0.14 7.14
CA LEU A 15 3.51 0.29 5.92
C LEU A 15 3.91 -0.88 5.02
N ARG A 16 4.44 -1.95 5.60
CA ARG A 16 4.76 -3.19 4.86
C ARG A 16 3.52 -3.81 4.23
N ALA A 17 2.42 -3.89 4.99
CA ALA A 17 1.14 -4.39 4.48
C ALA A 17 0.60 -3.52 3.33
N ALA A 18 0.62 -2.19 3.50
CA ALA A 18 0.20 -1.25 2.47
C ALA A 18 1.03 -1.38 1.20
N SER A 19 2.37 -1.44 1.33
CA SER A 19 3.29 -1.61 0.20
C SER A 19 3.02 -2.93 -0.54
N ALA A 20 2.77 -4.02 0.18
CA ALA A 20 2.41 -5.31 -0.42
C ALA A 20 1.03 -5.31 -1.09
N LEU A 21 0.09 -4.49 -0.62
CA LEU A 21 -1.24 -4.39 -1.21
C LEU A 21 -1.25 -3.64 -2.55
N ILE A 22 -0.35 -2.68 -2.78
CA ILE A 22 -0.27 -1.91 -4.03
C ILE A 22 -0.31 -2.81 -5.28
N PRO A 23 0.63 -3.76 -5.49
CA PRO A 23 0.61 -4.60 -6.69
C PRO A 23 -0.61 -5.54 -6.75
N ILE A 24 -1.20 -5.89 -5.61
CA ILE A 24 -2.42 -6.71 -5.53
C ILE A 24 -3.63 -5.91 -6.03
N ILE A 25 -3.73 -4.63 -5.66
CA ILE A 25 -4.78 -3.74 -6.13
C ILE A 25 -4.62 -3.47 -7.62
N GLU A 26 -3.41 -3.13 -8.07
CA GLU A 26 -3.12 -2.84 -9.48
C GLU A 26 -3.45 -4.05 -10.38
N SER A 27 -2.94 -5.24 -10.06
CA SER A 27 -3.26 -6.46 -10.81
C SER A 27 -4.73 -6.85 -10.70
N GLY A 28 -5.33 -6.68 -9.52
CA GLY A 28 -6.75 -6.94 -9.31
C GLY A 28 -7.65 -6.06 -10.17
N LEU A 29 -7.31 -4.79 -10.33
CA LEU A 29 -8.02 -3.85 -11.21
C LEU A 29 -7.78 -4.19 -12.68
N ALA A 30 -6.53 -4.40 -13.08
CA ALA A 30 -6.18 -4.72 -14.47
C ALA A 30 -6.87 -5.99 -14.97
N ASP A 31 -6.95 -7.02 -14.12
CA ASP A 31 -7.58 -8.30 -14.44
C ASP A 31 -9.08 -8.34 -14.13
N SER A 32 -9.68 -7.22 -13.66
CA SER A 32 -11.07 -7.15 -13.19
C SER A 32 -11.43 -8.22 -12.13
N ARG A 33 -10.45 -8.63 -11.30
CA ARG A 33 -10.60 -9.62 -10.22
C ARG A 33 -11.12 -9.01 -8.92
N ILE A 34 -11.08 -7.69 -8.78
CA ILE A 34 -11.69 -6.95 -7.67
C ILE A 34 -12.54 -5.81 -8.24
N SER A 35 -13.63 -5.45 -7.54
CA SER A 35 -14.45 -4.31 -7.94
C SER A 35 -13.73 -2.98 -7.66
N VAL A 36 -14.20 -1.92 -8.32
CA VAL A 36 -13.73 -0.55 -8.10
C VAL A 36 -13.91 -0.12 -6.64
N GLU A 37 -15.06 -0.44 -6.02
CA GLU A 37 -15.31 -0.09 -4.62
C GLU A 37 -14.35 -0.83 -3.68
N ARG A 38 -14.09 -2.11 -3.95
CA ARG A 38 -13.14 -2.90 -3.15
C ARG A 38 -11.73 -2.34 -3.28
N ALA A 39 -11.30 -2.00 -4.50
CA ALA A 39 -10.00 -1.38 -4.75
C ALA A 39 -9.88 -0.02 -4.03
N ALA A 40 -10.93 0.80 -4.04
CA ALA A 40 -10.95 2.08 -3.35
C ALA A 40 -10.82 1.93 -1.83
N LEU A 41 -11.49 0.95 -1.22
CA LEU A 41 -11.35 0.66 0.22
C LEU A 41 -9.94 0.20 0.58
N MET A 42 -9.33 -0.65 -0.25
CA MET A 42 -7.95 -1.09 -0.05
C MET A 42 -6.97 0.07 -0.20
N ALA A 43 -7.19 0.97 -1.17
CA ALA A 43 -6.39 2.18 -1.34
C ALA A 43 -6.51 3.13 -0.13
N ALA A 44 -7.70 3.27 0.46
CA ALA A 44 -7.90 4.08 1.67
C ALA A 44 -7.10 3.54 2.87
N PHE A 45 -7.00 2.21 3.02
CA PHE A 45 -6.10 1.61 4.01
C PHE A 45 -4.64 1.97 3.74
N CYS A 46 -4.19 1.88 2.49
CA CYS A 46 -2.81 2.22 2.13
C CYS A 46 -2.49 3.69 2.40
N GLU A 47 -3.43 4.61 2.11
CA GLU A 47 -3.29 6.03 2.41
C GLU A 47 -3.15 6.29 3.90
N TRP A 48 -4.04 5.72 4.72
CA TRP A 48 -3.94 5.81 6.18
C TRP A 48 -2.64 5.20 6.73
N ALA A 49 -2.18 4.08 6.17
CA ALA A 49 -0.94 3.44 6.61
C ALA A 49 0.30 4.28 6.31
N ALA A 50 0.27 5.08 5.24
CA ALA A 50 1.34 6.01 4.88
C ALA A 50 1.25 7.36 5.62
N GLU A 51 0.17 7.60 6.38
CA GLU A 51 -0.02 8.82 7.15
C GLU A 51 0.90 8.83 8.38
N ASN A 52 1.79 9.83 8.46
CA ASN A 52 2.76 10.01 9.55
C ASN A 52 3.65 8.77 9.79
N PRO A 53 4.53 8.40 8.84
CA PRO A 53 5.44 7.28 9.04
C PRO A 53 6.37 7.57 10.23
N PRO A 54 6.78 6.54 11.00
CA PRO A 54 7.77 6.72 12.06
C PRO A 54 9.10 7.24 11.49
N ASP A 55 9.90 7.90 12.33
CA ASP A 55 11.24 8.37 12.00
C ASP A 55 12.21 7.18 11.88
N ASP A 56 12.11 6.50 10.75
CA ASP A 56 12.85 5.29 10.41
C ASP A 56 13.08 5.26 8.89
N PRO A 57 14.31 4.97 8.41
CA PRO A 57 14.61 4.95 6.98
C PRO A 57 13.81 3.92 6.18
N GLU A 58 13.50 2.75 6.77
CA GLU A 58 12.66 1.75 6.10
C GLU A 58 11.23 2.25 5.99
N ALA A 59 10.70 2.88 7.04
CA ALA A 59 9.39 3.48 7.03
C ALA A 59 9.26 4.58 5.98
N ALA A 60 10.25 5.47 5.86
CA ALA A 60 10.28 6.51 4.84
C ALA A 60 10.22 5.91 3.42
N ARG A 61 11.05 4.90 3.15
CA ARG A 61 11.08 4.20 1.86
C ARG A 61 9.75 3.50 1.54
N LEU A 62 9.14 2.86 2.55
CA LEU A 62 7.84 2.20 2.37
C LEU A 62 6.73 3.22 2.12
N ALA A 63 6.73 4.34 2.85
CA ALA A 63 5.74 5.41 2.67
C ALA A 63 5.82 6.03 1.26
N GLU A 64 7.04 6.27 0.75
CA GLU A 64 7.27 6.72 -0.63
C GLU A 64 6.71 5.70 -1.64
N SER A 65 7.07 4.42 -1.50
CA SER A 65 6.58 3.35 -2.37
C SER A 65 5.05 3.22 -2.35
N VAL A 66 4.42 3.37 -1.19
CA VAL A 66 2.96 3.36 -1.05
C VAL A 66 2.34 4.58 -1.72
N THR A 67 2.93 5.76 -1.55
CA THR A 67 2.44 7.01 -2.14
C THR A 67 2.47 6.95 -3.67
N ASP A 68 3.57 6.50 -4.26
CA ASP A 68 3.70 6.31 -5.71
C ASP A 68 2.69 5.28 -6.23
N GLY A 69 2.48 4.19 -5.48
CA GLY A 69 1.46 3.19 -5.79
C GLY A 69 0.05 3.74 -5.78
N LEU A 70 -0.28 4.55 -4.77
CA LEU A 70 -1.59 5.19 -4.65
C LEU A 70 -1.87 6.14 -5.81
N GLN A 71 -0.86 6.88 -6.29
CA GLN A 71 -1.02 7.71 -7.48
C GLN A 71 -1.42 6.88 -8.71
N ARG A 72 -0.76 5.75 -8.95
CA ARG A 72 -1.12 4.85 -10.07
C ARG A 72 -2.52 4.27 -9.91
N ILE A 73 -2.87 3.80 -8.72
CA ILE A 73 -4.22 3.27 -8.44
C ILE A 73 -5.28 4.34 -8.68
N ARG A 74 -5.06 5.60 -8.24
CA ARG A 74 -5.99 6.72 -8.49
C ARG A 74 -6.20 6.97 -9.98
N LEU A 75 -5.14 6.92 -10.79
CA LEU A 75 -5.24 7.05 -12.24
C LEU A 75 -6.04 5.89 -12.86
N MET A 76 -5.82 4.66 -12.39
CA MET A 76 -6.61 3.51 -12.84
C MET A 76 -8.09 3.67 -12.50
N LEU A 77 -8.42 4.03 -11.27
CA LEU A 77 -9.81 4.22 -10.83
C LEU A 77 -10.51 5.32 -11.63
N ALA A 78 -9.83 6.44 -11.89
CA ALA A 78 -10.36 7.53 -12.71
C ALA A 78 -10.60 7.15 -14.18
N ALA A 79 -9.93 6.11 -14.69
CA ALA A 79 -10.14 5.61 -16.04
C ALA A 79 -11.36 4.69 -16.18
N VAL A 80 -11.88 4.16 -15.06
CA VAL A 80 -13.05 3.26 -15.03
C VAL A 80 -14.32 3.94 -14.48
N SER A 81 -14.19 5.17 -13.97
CA SER A 81 -15.27 5.99 -13.42
C SER A 81 -16.02 6.82 -14.47
#